data_AF-A0A1I6SGF1-F1
#
_entry.id   AF-A0A1I6SGF1-F1
#
_cell.length_a   1.000
_cell.length_b   1.000
_cell.length_c   1.000
_cell.angle_alpha   90.00
_cell.angle_beta   90.00
_cell.angle_gamma   90.00
#
_symmetry.space_group_name_H-M   'P 1'
#
loop_
_entity.id
_entity.type
_entity.pdbx_description
1 polymer ?
#
loop_
_entity_poly.entity_id
_entity_poly.type
_entity_poly.pdbx_seq_one_letter_code
_entity_poly.pdbx_strand_id
1 'polypeptide(L)'
;MKQFLAEYRTSLTQVQKIRARLTAKGRTKDEADIKTLKRMENDLRWVISWIEHGREPGHRRGMENRSTTQREVLWDQLSEKRQREIEWMESQRKAPSSQENVWLEHMLQSLSKSEYEAFVAVRGEGLSFGQTASLLQCSKSSVQSYVQRAEEKLRRHLCEYGRDRSGSNGTPTRVIHPVFQGKKRSPGKKLS
;
A
#
# COMPACT_ATOMS: atom_id res chain seq x y z
N MET A 1 -1.70 5.32 26.81
CA MET A 1 -0.43 5.06 26.08
C MET A 1 0.75 5.86 26.66
N LYS A 2 0.67 7.19 26.83
CA LYS A 2 1.74 7.99 27.47
C LYS A 2 2.06 7.57 28.91
N GLN A 3 1.04 7.17 29.68
CA GLN A 3 1.18 6.67 31.05
C GLN A 3 2.06 5.41 31.11
N PHE A 4 1.79 4.41 30.26
CA PHE A 4 2.64 3.21 30.16
C PHE A 4 4.09 3.55 29.80
N LEU A 5 4.33 4.47 28.87
CA LEU A 5 5.70 4.86 28.52
C LEU A 5 6.45 5.46 29.74
N ALA A 6 5.77 6.25 30.56
CA ALA A 6 6.34 6.82 31.79
C ALA A 6 6.67 5.73 32.83
N GLU A 7 5.78 4.75 32.99
CA GLU A 7 6.00 3.58 33.86
C GLU A 7 7.23 2.78 33.42
N TYR A 8 7.34 2.45 32.12
CA TYR A 8 8.49 1.70 31.59
C TYR A 8 9.82 2.44 31.76
N ARG A 9 9.84 3.77 31.56
CA ARG A 9 11.04 4.59 31.82
C ARG A 9 11.43 4.60 33.31
N THR A 10 10.43 4.60 34.19
CA THR A 10 10.66 4.51 35.63
C THR A 10 11.28 3.16 36.00
N SER A 11 10.72 2.05 35.50
CA SER A 11 11.25 0.70 35.67
C SER A 11 12.67 0.55 35.14
N LEU A 12 12.97 1.11 33.95
CA LEU A 12 14.32 1.13 33.38
C LEU A 12 15.34 1.81 34.31
N THR A 13 14.95 2.96 34.86
CA THR A 13 15.78 3.73 35.80
C THR A 13 16.04 2.92 37.09
N GLN A 14 15.04 2.20 37.59
CA GLN A 14 15.19 1.34 38.77
C GLN A 14 16.17 0.19 38.52
N VAL A 15 16.02 -0.53 37.40
CA VAL A 15 16.91 -1.63 37.00
C VAL A 15 18.36 -1.14 36.87
N GLN A 16 18.57 0.03 36.24
CA GLN A 16 19.89 0.65 36.11
C GLN A 16 20.54 0.95 37.47
N LYS A 17 19.76 1.51 38.42
CA LYS A 17 20.24 1.82 39.77
C LYS A 17 20.63 0.54 40.53
N ILE A 18 19.80 -0.50 40.47
CA ILE A 18 20.07 -1.78 41.14
C ILE A 18 21.34 -2.41 40.55
N ARG A 19 21.45 -2.45 39.22
CA ARG A 19 22.64 -3.00 38.56
C ARG A 19 23.91 -2.25 38.97
N ALA A 20 23.88 -0.92 38.97
CA ALA A 20 25.03 -0.10 39.37
C ALA A 20 25.49 -0.38 40.81
N ARG A 21 24.53 -0.58 41.72
CA ARG A 21 24.82 -0.94 43.13
C ARG A 21 25.45 -2.33 43.25
N LEU A 22 25.00 -3.30 42.47
CA LEU A 22 25.54 -4.66 42.48
C LEU A 22 26.93 -4.73 41.84
N THR A 23 27.15 -4.03 40.72
CA THR A 23 28.48 -3.96 40.10
C THR A 23 29.53 -3.34 41.03
N ALA A 24 29.13 -2.41 41.90
CA ALA A 24 30.03 -1.80 42.88
C ALA A 24 30.39 -2.73 44.06
N LYS A 25 29.56 -3.74 44.36
CA LYS A 25 29.77 -4.68 45.49
C LYS A 25 30.64 -5.89 45.15
N GLY A 26 30.72 -6.28 43.88
CA GLY A 26 31.74 -7.20 43.35
C GLY A 26 31.79 -8.60 43.97
N ARG A 27 30.66 -9.29 44.15
CA ARG A 27 30.62 -10.70 44.61
C ARG A 27 30.26 -11.65 43.46
N THR A 28 30.70 -12.91 43.54
CA THR A 28 30.38 -13.96 42.55
C THR A 28 28.88 -14.24 42.40
N LYS A 29 28.11 -14.17 43.50
CA LYS A 29 26.64 -14.29 43.45
C LYS A 29 25.98 -13.12 42.69
N ASP A 30 26.59 -11.94 42.76
CA ASP A 30 26.07 -10.74 42.09
C ASP A 30 26.23 -10.84 40.56
N GLU A 31 27.14 -11.66 40.04
CA GLU A 31 27.39 -11.77 38.59
C GLU A 31 26.20 -12.37 37.83
N ALA A 32 25.56 -13.39 38.41
CA ALA A 32 24.32 -13.97 37.86
C ALA A 32 23.18 -12.94 37.87
N ASP A 33 23.03 -12.19 38.96
CA ASP A 33 22.02 -11.15 39.10
C ASP A 33 22.27 -9.99 38.13
N ILE A 34 23.53 -9.57 37.95
CA ILE A 34 23.93 -8.54 36.98
C ILE A 34 23.60 -8.97 35.55
N LYS A 35 23.80 -10.25 35.19
CA LYS A 35 23.44 -10.78 33.87
C LYS A 35 21.93 -10.75 33.64
N THR A 36 21.14 -11.12 34.64
CA THR A 36 19.68 -11.05 34.58
C THR A 36 19.20 -9.60 34.44
N LEU A 37 19.75 -8.68 35.24
CA LEU A 37 19.42 -7.25 35.15
C LEU A 37 19.81 -6.62 33.81
N LYS A 38 20.91 -7.06 33.20
CA LYS A 38 21.29 -6.66 31.83
C LYS A 38 20.24 -7.09 30.80
N ARG A 39 19.70 -8.31 30.91
CA ARG A 39 18.62 -8.78 30.02
C ARG A 39 17.36 -7.94 30.20
N MET A 40 16.93 -7.74 31.45
CA MET A 40 15.77 -6.90 31.78
C MET A 40 15.92 -5.47 31.24
N GLU A 41 17.11 -4.88 31.34
CA GLU A 41 17.38 -3.55 30.77
C GLU A 41 17.23 -3.54 29.25
N ASN A 42 17.76 -4.54 28.55
CA ASN A 42 17.64 -4.64 27.10
C ASN A 42 16.19 -4.81 26.66
N ASP A 43 15.43 -5.65 27.35
CA ASP A 43 14.00 -5.87 27.07
C ASP A 43 13.20 -4.58 27.24
N LEU A 44 13.43 -3.84 28.34
CA LEU A 44 12.77 -2.56 28.60
C LEU A 44 13.11 -1.51 27.53
N ARG A 45 14.39 -1.39 27.14
CA ARG A 45 14.80 -0.48 26.06
C ARG A 45 14.16 -0.85 24.72
N TRP A 46 14.07 -2.14 24.42
CA TRP A 46 13.46 -2.63 23.20
C TRP A 46 11.96 -2.27 23.16
N VAL A 47 11.22 -2.55 24.23
CA VAL A 47 9.79 -2.21 24.32
C VAL A 47 9.57 -0.69 24.22
N ILE A 48 10.38 0.12 24.93
CA ILE A 48 10.29 1.59 24.85
C ILE A 48 10.50 2.07 23.41
N SER A 49 11.56 1.59 22.76
CA SER A 49 11.84 1.94 21.36
C SER A 49 10.70 1.54 20.43
N TRP A 50 10.08 0.37 20.65
CA TRP A 50 8.99 -0.08 19.80
C TRP A 50 7.75 0.81 19.96
N ILE A 51 7.36 1.11 21.20
CA ILE A 51 6.18 1.93 21.50
C ILE A 51 6.37 3.37 21.01
N GLU A 52 7.58 3.94 21.13
CA GLU A 52 7.87 5.31 20.69
C GLU A 52 7.84 5.46 19.16
N HIS A 53 8.40 4.49 18.43
CA HIS A 53 8.57 4.60 16.99
C HIS A 53 7.46 3.89 16.20
N GLY A 54 6.65 3.05 16.86
CA GLY A 54 5.67 2.19 16.22
C GLY A 54 6.28 1.16 15.26
N ARG A 55 7.60 0.95 15.35
CA ARG A 55 8.39 0.08 14.47
C ARG A 55 9.23 -0.85 15.31
N GLU A 56 9.34 -2.10 14.87
CA GLU A 56 10.14 -3.11 15.54
C GLU A 56 11.63 -2.67 15.61
N PRO A 57 12.20 -2.50 16.81
CA PRO A 57 13.58 -2.09 16.98
C PRO A 57 14.55 -3.16 16.45
N GLY A 58 15.53 -2.74 15.64
CA GLY A 58 16.54 -3.62 15.04
C GLY A 58 16.37 -3.80 13.52
N HIS A 59 15.18 -3.56 12.98
CA HIS A 59 14.96 -3.58 11.53
C HIS A 59 15.37 -2.26 10.90
N ARG A 60 16.45 -2.27 10.10
CA ARG A 60 17.00 -1.06 9.45
C ARG A 60 16.06 -0.45 8.40
N ARG A 61 15.06 -1.20 7.92
CA ARG A 61 14.10 -0.77 6.90
C ARG A 61 12.70 -1.17 7.34
N GLY A 62 11.74 -0.25 7.26
CA GLY A 62 10.35 -0.53 7.61
C GLY A 62 9.60 -1.31 6.53
N MET A 63 8.38 -1.73 6.88
CA MET A 63 7.46 -2.47 5.98
C MET A 63 7.19 -1.70 4.67
N GLU A 64 7.23 -0.38 4.70
CA GLU A 64 7.06 0.50 3.54
C GLU A 64 8.20 0.38 2.51
N ASN A 65 9.29 -0.30 2.84
CA ASN A 65 10.44 -0.50 1.96
C ASN A 65 10.59 -1.95 1.46
N ARG A 66 9.60 -2.81 1.72
CA ARG A 66 9.54 -4.16 1.13
C ARG A 66 9.41 -4.10 -0.40
N SER A 67 10.10 -4.99 -1.10
CA SER A 67 9.95 -5.12 -2.55
C SER A 67 8.54 -5.60 -2.90
N THR A 68 8.12 -5.38 -4.15
CA THR A 68 6.81 -5.83 -4.67
C THR A 68 6.59 -7.32 -4.39
N THR A 69 7.60 -8.14 -4.65
CA THR A 69 7.62 -9.58 -4.36
C THR A 69 7.46 -9.93 -2.87
N GLN A 70 7.84 -9.05 -1.95
CA GLN A 70 7.67 -9.25 -0.51
C GLN A 70 6.32 -8.76 0.02
N ARG A 71 5.57 -8.01 -0.79
CA ARG A 71 4.21 -7.54 -0.47
C ARG A 71 3.15 -8.47 -1.05
N GLU A 72 3.47 -9.09 -2.17
CA GLU A 72 2.59 -9.98 -2.90
C GLU A 72 2.80 -11.41 -2.41
N VAL A 73 1.70 -12.13 -2.23
CA VAL A 73 1.68 -13.58 -1.98
C VAL A 73 0.99 -14.20 -3.18
N LEU A 74 1.58 -15.26 -3.74
CA LEU A 74 0.95 -15.97 -4.85
C LEU A 74 -0.39 -16.53 -4.39
N TRP A 75 -1.38 -16.53 -5.29
CA TRP A 75 -2.74 -16.99 -4.95
C TRP A 75 -2.74 -18.42 -4.38
N ASP A 76 -1.94 -19.29 -4.97
CA ASP A 76 -1.75 -20.68 -4.57
C ASP A 76 -1.10 -20.85 -3.18
N GLN A 77 -0.40 -19.82 -2.69
CA GLN A 77 0.23 -19.80 -1.37
C GLN A 77 -0.71 -19.27 -0.28
N LEU A 78 -1.91 -18.79 -0.63
CA LEU A 78 -2.90 -18.37 0.34
C LEU A 78 -3.58 -19.60 0.97
N SER A 79 -3.95 -19.49 2.24
CA SER A 79 -4.80 -20.52 2.84
C SER A 79 -6.19 -20.51 2.20
N GLU A 80 -6.85 -21.67 2.13
CA GLU A 80 -8.21 -21.79 1.58
C GLU A 80 -9.19 -20.82 2.23
N LYS A 81 -9.06 -20.57 3.54
CA LYS A 81 -9.88 -19.60 4.26
C LYS A 81 -9.73 -18.19 3.68
N ARG A 82 -8.50 -17.80 3.35
CA ARG A 82 -8.19 -16.47 2.82
C ARG A 82 -8.64 -16.33 1.37
N GLN A 83 -8.51 -17.39 0.57
CA GLN A 83 -9.07 -17.44 -0.78
C GLN A 83 -10.59 -17.27 -0.76
N ARG A 84 -11.29 -18.05 0.07
CA ARG A 84 -12.75 -17.95 0.25
C ARG A 84 -13.21 -16.57 0.74
N GLU A 85 -12.45 -15.93 1.60
CA GLU A 85 -12.74 -14.55 2.05
C GLU A 85 -12.68 -13.56 0.89
N ILE A 86 -11.66 -13.68 0.04
CA ILE A 86 -11.50 -12.81 -1.15
C ILE A 86 -12.61 -13.09 -2.17
N GLU A 87 -12.89 -14.36 -2.46
CA GLU A 87 -14.00 -14.77 -3.34
C GLU A 87 -15.35 -14.26 -2.82
N TRP A 88 -15.58 -14.34 -1.50
CA TRP A 88 -16.77 -13.79 -0.90
C TRP A 88 -16.83 -12.27 -1.06
N MET A 89 -15.74 -11.54 -0.81
CA MET A 89 -15.70 -10.10 -1.04
C MET A 89 -15.96 -9.72 -2.51
N GLU A 90 -15.44 -10.50 -3.45
CA GLU A 90 -15.72 -10.33 -4.88
C GLU A 90 -17.17 -10.62 -5.23
N SER A 91 -17.78 -11.65 -4.62
CA SER A 91 -19.20 -11.96 -4.80
C SER A 91 -20.13 -10.85 -4.31
N GLN A 92 -19.69 -10.07 -3.32
CA GLN A 92 -20.40 -8.89 -2.83
C GLN A 92 -20.25 -7.68 -3.76
N ARG A 93 -19.39 -7.72 -4.79
CA ARG A 93 -19.39 -6.66 -5.80
C ARG A 93 -20.73 -6.69 -6.52
N LYS A 94 -21.47 -5.61 -6.38
CA LYS A 94 -22.72 -5.40 -7.10
C LYS A 94 -22.45 -5.53 -8.60
N ALA A 95 -23.08 -6.52 -9.23
CA ALA A 95 -23.08 -6.62 -10.68
C ALA A 95 -23.63 -5.30 -11.25
N PRO A 96 -23.01 -4.75 -12.30
CA PRO A 96 -23.52 -3.54 -12.94
C PRO A 96 -24.98 -3.74 -13.34
N SER A 97 -25.82 -2.75 -13.04
CA SER A 97 -27.22 -2.71 -13.48
C SER A 97 -27.28 -2.77 -15.01
N SER A 98 -28.38 -3.27 -15.59
CA SER A 98 -28.58 -3.27 -17.06
C SER A 98 -28.36 -1.89 -17.68
N GLN A 99 -28.75 -0.82 -16.99
CA GLN A 99 -28.51 0.57 -17.44
C GLN A 99 -27.03 0.96 -17.36
N GLU A 100 -26.29 0.46 -16.36
CA GLU A 100 -24.84 0.68 -16.23
C GLU A 100 -24.07 -0.10 -17.31
N ASN A 101 -24.53 -1.29 -17.69
CA ASN A 101 -23.95 -2.05 -18.80
C ASN A 101 -24.12 -1.36 -20.15
N VAL A 102 -25.34 -0.91 -20.48
CA VAL A 102 -25.59 -0.15 -21.71
C VAL A 102 -24.74 1.12 -21.75
N TRP A 103 -24.60 1.80 -20.62
CA TRP A 103 -23.76 2.98 -20.50
C TRP A 103 -22.27 2.65 -20.70
N LEU A 104 -21.78 1.57 -20.07
CA LEU A 104 -20.41 1.08 -20.25
C LEU A 104 -20.13 0.72 -21.71
N GLU A 105 -21.03 0.01 -22.37
CA GLU A 105 -20.93 -0.31 -23.79
C GLU A 105 -20.82 0.96 -24.65
N HIS A 106 -21.64 1.96 -24.37
CA HIS A 106 -21.55 3.27 -25.03
C HIS A 106 -20.23 4.00 -24.74
N MET A 107 -19.69 3.93 -23.51
CA MET A 107 -18.34 4.45 -23.21
C MET A 107 -17.32 3.82 -24.15
N LEU A 108 -17.34 2.48 -24.23
CA LEU A 108 -16.31 1.70 -24.89
C LEU A 108 -16.39 1.86 -26.42
N GLN A 109 -17.59 2.01 -26.97
CA GLN A 109 -17.79 2.32 -28.40
C GLN A 109 -17.21 3.68 -28.80
N SER A 110 -17.06 4.64 -27.88
CA SER A 110 -16.45 5.95 -28.18
C SER A 110 -14.92 5.89 -28.37
N LEU A 111 -14.28 4.83 -27.89
CA LEU A 111 -12.85 4.61 -28.03
C LEU A 111 -12.56 4.00 -29.40
N SER A 112 -11.50 4.48 -30.06
CA SER A 112 -10.98 3.77 -31.22
C SER A 112 -10.33 2.44 -30.80
N LYS A 113 -10.23 1.49 -31.73
CA LYS A 113 -9.62 0.18 -31.47
C LYS A 113 -8.23 0.28 -30.81
N SER A 114 -7.37 1.17 -31.32
CA SER A 114 -6.03 1.39 -30.75
C SER A 114 -6.03 2.08 -29.39
N GLU A 115 -6.99 2.98 -29.14
CA GLU A 115 -7.18 3.60 -27.81
C GLU A 115 -7.68 2.57 -26.78
N TYR A 116 -8.63 1.74 -27.19
CA TYR A 116 -9.18 0.66 -26.37
C TYR A 116 -8.11 -0.37 -26.01
N GLU A 117 -7.39 -0.90 -27.01
CA GLU A 117 -6.34 -1.90 -26.81
C GLU A 117 -5.21 -1.36 -25.92
N ALA A 118 -4.76 -0.12 -26.15
CA ALA A 118 -3.75 0.52 -25.31
C ALA A 118 -4.24 0.76 -23.87
N PHE A 119 -5.50 1.17 -23.71
CA PHE A 119 -6.09 1.41 -22.40
C PHE A 119 -6.26 0.10 -21.61
N VAL A 120 -6.79 -0.97 -22.22
CA VAL A 120 -6.95 -2.28 -21.58
C VAL A 120 -5.59 -2.86 -21.19
N ALA A 121 -4.60 -2.82 -22.07
CA ALA A 121 -3.26 -3.33 -21.77
C ALA A 121 -2.60 -2.59 -20.58
N VAL A 122 -2.70 -1.26 -20.53
CA VAL A 122 -2.03 -0.48 -19.48
C VAL A 122 -2.84 -0.42 -18.17
N ARG A 123 -4.16 -0.24 -18.26
CA ARG A 123 -5.03 -0.01 -17.09
C ARG A 123 -5.76 -1.27 -16.64
N GLY A 124 -6.13 -2.15 -17.56
CA GLY A 124 -6.74 -3.45 -17.25
C GLY A 124 -5.70 -4.46 -16.79
N GLU A 125 -4.66 -4.69 -17.60
CA GLU A 125 -3.64 -5.70 -17.35
C GLU A 125 -2.41 -5.18 -16.58
N GLY A 126 -2.25 -3.86 -16.46
CA GLY A 126 -1.14 -3.25 -15.73
C GLY A 126 0.22 -3.31 -16.45
N LEU A 127 0.23 -3.52 -17.77
CA LEU A 127 1.47 -3.55 -18.56
C LEU A 127 2.14 -2.18 -18.60
N SER A 128 3.47 -2.17 -18.69
CA SER A 128 4.21 -0.92 -18.89
C SER A 128 4.00 -0.38 -20.31
N PHE A 129 4.04 0.94 -20.49
CA PHE A 129 3.94 1.58 -21.81
C PHE A 129 4.93 1.03 -22.85
N GLY A 130 6.11 0.55 -22.41
CA GLY A 130 7.09 -0.07 -23.30
C GLY A 130 6.66 -1.47 -23.75
N GLN A 131 6.12 -2.30 -22.85
CA GLN A 131 5.60 -3.63 -23.18
C GLN A 131 4.38 -3.52 -24.10
N THR A 132 3.46 -2.60 -23.80
CA THR A 132 2.30 -2.33 -24.66
C THR A 132 2.71 -1.82 -26.04
N ALA A 133 3.76 -0.99 -26.12
CA ALA A 133 4.29 -0.50 -27.40
C ALA A 133 4.82 -1.65 -28.27
N SER A 134 5.53 -2.60 -27.67
CA SER A 134 5.97 -3.82 -28.37
C SER A 134 4.79 -4.69 -28.82
N LEU A 135 3.75 -4.83 -27.98
CA LEU A 135 2.55 -5.62 -28.30
C LEU A 135 1.75 -5.02 -29.46
N LEU A 136 1.56 -3.70 -29.44
CA LEU A 136 0.79 -2.96 -30.45
C LEU A 136 1.63 -2.50 -31.65
N GLN A 137 2.90 -2.91 -31.71
CA GLN A 137 3.87 -2.54 -32.76
C GLN A 137 3.90 -1.03 -33.05
N CYS A 138 3.90 -0.21 -32.00
CA CYS A 138 3.89 1.25 -32.12
C CYS A 138 4.93 1.89 -31.19
N SER A 139 5.14 3.20 -31.33
CA SER A 139 6.07 3.91 -30.45
C SER A 139 5.51 4.04 -29.03
N LYS A 140 6.38 4.05 -28.02
CA LYS A 140 5.98 4.30 -26.62
C LYS A 140 5.20 5.61 -26.46
N SER A 141 5.57 6.65 -27.20
CA SER A 141 4.85 7.93 -27.25
C SER A 141 3.45 7.77 -27.81
N SER A 142 3.26 6.95 -28.84
CA SER A 142 1.93 6.66 -29.41
C SER A 142 1.02 6.00 -28.37
N VAL A 143 1.53 4.99 -27.64
CA VAL A 143 0.76 4.33 -26.56
C VAL A 143 0.35 5.34 -25.49
N GLN A 144 1.26 6.22 -25.07
CA GLN A 144 0.94 7.27 -24.10
C GLN A 144 -0.19 8.19 -24.59
N SER A 145 -0.12 8.63 -25.85
CA SER A 145 -1.18 9.44 -26.46
C SER A 145 -2.50 8.70 -26.61
N TYR A 146 -2.48 7.40 -26.93
CA TYR A 146 -3.69 6.57 -27.00
C TYR A 146 -4.36 6.43 -25.63
N VAL A 147 -3.59 6.13 -24.59
CA VAL A 147 -4.10 6.03 -23.22
C VAL A 147 -4.65 7.38 -22.74
N GLN A 148 -3.95 8.48 -23.00
CA GLN A 148 -4.41 9.81 -22.59
C GLN A 148 -5.73 10.19 -23.27
N ARG A 149 -5.84 9.96 -24.59
CA ARG A 149 -7.08 10.24 -25.33
C ARG A 149 -8.24 9.38 -24.84
N ALA A 150 -7.99 8.10 -24.57
CA ALA A 150 -8.99 7.21 -23.97
C ALA A 150 -9.46 7.74 -22.61
N GLU A 151 -8.53 8.11 -21.72
CA GLU A 151 -8.86 8.68 -20.40
C GLU A 151 -9.67 9.98 -20.51
N GLU A 152 -9.34 10.87 -21.45
CA GLU A 152 -10.08 12.11 -21.69
C GLU A 152 -11.51 11.86 -22.17
N LYS A 153 -11.71 10.91 -23.10
CA LYS A 153 -13.05 10.51 -23.58
C LYS A 153 -13.89 9.91 -22.46
N LEU A 154 -13.33 8.98 -21.71
CA LEU A 154 -14.01 8.35 -20.57
C LEU A 154 -14.36 9.39 -19.51
N ARG A 155 -13.45 10.31 -19.18
CA ARG A 155 -13.72 11.37 -18.20
C ARG A 155 -14.88 12.27 -18.63
N ARG A 156 -14.97 12.61 -19.92
CA ARG A 156 -16.08 13.40 -20.47
C ARG A 156 -17.41 12.69 -20.26
N HIS A 157 -17.46 11.42 -20.63
CA HIS A 157 -18.65 10.59 -20.46
C HIS A 157 -19.05 10.37 -18.99
N LEU A 158 -18.09 10.23 -18.07
CA LEU A 158 -18.36 10.18 -16.63
C LEU A 158 -18.95 11.51 -16.11
N CYS A 159 -18.45 12.65 -16.58
CA CYS A 159 -19.00 13.97 -16.22
C CYS A 159 -20.40 14.22 -16.79
N GLU A 160 -20.72 13.68 -17.96
CA GLU A 160 -22.08 13.71 -18.53
C GLU A 160 -23.03 12.86 -17.69
N TYR A 161 -22.66 11.60 -17.43
CA TYR A 161 -23.46 10.68 -16.62
C TYR A 161 -23.73 11.18 -15.19
N GLY A 162 -22.73 11.79 -14.56
CA GLY A 162 -22.87 12.37 -13.22
C GLY A 162 -23.87 13.53 -13.16
N ARG A 163 -24.05 14.28 -14.26
CA ARG A 163 -25.05 15.34 -14.36
C ARG A 163 -26.46 14.77 -14.46
N ASP A 164 -26.67 13.72 -15.25
CA ASP A 164 -27.98 13.11 -15.46
C ASP A 164 -28.56 12.47 -14.17
N ARG A 165 -27.72 11.89 -13.29
CA ARG A 165 -28.17 11.39 -11.98
C ARG A 165 -28.52 12.49 -10.98
N SER A 166 -27.91 13.67 -11.08
CA SER A 166 -28.13 14.77 -10.13
C SER A 166 -29.48 15.49 -10.30
N GLY A 167 -30.20 15.21 -11.40
CA GLY A 167 -31.55 15.72 -11.66
C GLY A 167 -32.68 14.95 -10.96
N SER A 168 -32.40 13.78 -10.37
CA SER A 168 -33.38 13.02 -9.56
C SER A 168 -32.93 12.99 -8.10
N ASN A 169 -33.57 13.80 -7.26
CA ASN A 169 -33.49 13.86 -5.79
C ASN A 169 -32.55 12.83 -5.12
N GLY A 170 -31.34 13.25 -4.78
CA GLY A 170 -30.41 12.45 -3.99
C GLY A 170 -29.05 13.11 -3.92
N THR A 171 -28.56 13.31 -2.71
CA THR A 171 -27.26 13.89 -2.32
C THR A 171 -26.14 13.74 -3.37
N PRO A 172 -25.34 14.81 -3.62
CA PRO A 172 -24.21 14.72 -4.54
C PRO A 172 -23.21 13.72 -3.96
N THR A 173 -23.22 12.51 -4.50
CA THR A 173 -22.18 11.54 -4.23
C THR A 173 -20.92 12.16 -4.80
N ARG A 174 -20.04 12.68 -3.92
CA ARG A 174 -18.70 13.11 -4.29
C ARG A 174 -18.09 11.96 -5.08
N VAL A 175 -18.05 12.10 -6.41
CA VAL A 175 -17.26 11.22 -7.25
C VAL A 175 -15.83 11.49 -6.81
N ILE A 176 -15.31 10.65 -5.92
CA ILE A 176 -13.90 10.66 -5.56
C ILE A 176 -13.21 10.30 -6.87
N HIS A 177 -12.76 11.31 -7.61
CA HIS A 177 -11.84 11.09 -8.71
C HIS A 177 -10.65 10.35 -8.10
N PRO A 178 -10.35 9.11 -8.51
CA PRO A 178 -9.10 8.51 -8.14
C PRO A 178 -8.02 9.48 -8.62
N VAL A 179 -7.26 10.04 -7.67
CA VAL A 179 -6.07 10.81 -7.99
C VAL A 179 -5.13 9.81 -8.64
N PHE A 180 -5.19 9.71 -9.97
CA PHE A 180 -4.29 8.91 -10.78
C PHE A 180 -2.92 9.59 -10.72
N GLN A 181 -2.23 9.43 -9.59
CA GLN A 181 -0.85 9.84 -9.45
C GLN A 181 0.00 8.91 -10.32
N GLY A 182 0.20 9.30 -11.58
CA GLY A 182 1.31 8.83 -12.38
C GLY A 182 2.59 9.20 -11.65
N LYS A 183 3.10 8.27 -10.83
CA LYS A 183 4.38 8.39 -10.14
C LYS A 183 5.46 8.56 -11.21
N LYS A 184 5.86 9.80 -11.49
CA LYS A 184 6.99 10.10 -12.38
C LYS A 184 8.21 9.40 -11.81
N ARG A 185 8.65 8.30 -12.44
CA ARG A 185 9.95 7.70 -12.15
C ARG A 185 11.00 8.71 -12.61
N SER A 186 11.69 9.34 -11.66
CA SER A 186 12.86 10.16 -11.92
C SER A 186 13.90 9.35 -12.71
N PRO A 187 14.56 9.91 -13.72
CA PRO A 187 15.59 9.19 -14.47
C PRO A 187 16.77 8.93 -13.53
N GLY A 188 17.09 7.65 -13.35
CA GLY A 188 18.27 7.23 -12.60
C GLY A 188 19.53 7.82 -13.24
N LYS A 189 20.35 8.49 -12.43
CA LYS A 189 21.72 8.88 -12.79
C LYS A 189 22.46 7.63 -13.27
N LYS A 190 22.95 7.66 -14.51
CA LYS A 190 23.96 6.71 -14.98
C LYS A 190 25.22 6.91 -14.13
N LEU A 191 25.60 5.89 -13.38
CA LEU A 191 26.96 5.77 -12.85
C LEU A 191 27.83 5.35 -14.02
N SER A 192 28.70 6.25 -14.45
CA SER A 192 29.89 5.94 -15.24
C SER A 192 31.10 6.04 -14.34
#